data_AF-Q2U142-F1
#
_entry.id   AF-Q2U142-F1
#
_cell.length_a   1.000
_cell.length_b   1.000
_cell.length_c   1.000
_cell.angle_alpha   90.00
_cell.angle_beta   90.00
_cell.angle_gamma   90.00
#
_symmetry.space_group_name_H-M   'P 1'
#
loop_
_entity.id
_entity.type
_entity.pdbx_description
1 polymer ?
#
loop_
_entity_poly.entity_id
_entity_poly.type
_entity_poly.pdbx_seq_one_letter_code
_entity_poly.pdbx_strand_id
1 'polypeptide(L)'
;MISFATDETIPSNSWLFMSDSVSIDNALNWFMVQQGMGYLSKILNRNPNGSVWNTELDADTSCNPQFVIKDDLPSYSDLELIPQTLAEICCITADNTPDNNSYYTPLVLLSRAFRIKSVGFGNLNSYLSFGPHVTQSYRLLLRQKDERALLLFMLWLMLFEEETCWWIGARTRNEYTAVLWLLSRSEDQRIREVARDPSVFVRSNASV
;
A
#
# COMPACT_ATOMS: atom_id res chain seq x y z
N MET A 1 14.54 -8.39 -5.92
CA MET A 1 13.49 -9.08 -6.72
C MET A 1 13.16 -10.46 -6.16
N ILE A 2 14.14 -11.31 -5.83
CA ILE A 2 13.90 -12.67 -5.28
C ILE A 2 13.03 -12.67 -4.01
N SER A 3 13.21 -11.71 -3.10
CA SER A 3 12.38 -11.60 -1.87
C SER A 3 10.87 -11.48 -2.16
N PHE A 4 10.49 -10.93 -3.32
CA PHE A 4 9.09 -10.70 -3.70
C PHE A 4 8.46 -11.92 -4.39
N ALA A 5 9.28 -12.72 -5.07
CA ALA A 5 8.82 -13.86 -5.84
C ALA A 5 8.44 -15.02 -4.91
N THR A 6 7.36 -15.69 -5.26
CA THR A 6 6.98 -16.95 -4.62
C THR A 6 6.34 -17.82 -5.69
N ASP A 7 6.84 -19.06 -5.82
CA ASP A 7 6.30 -20.03 -6.77
C ASP A 7 5.10 -20.80 -6.19
N GLU A 8 4.91 -20.69 -4.87
CA GLU A 8 3.83 -21.36 -4.15
C GLU A 8 2.58 -20.48 -4.11
N THR A 9 1.42 -21.06 -4.40
CA THR A 9 0.10 -20.42 -4.23
C THR A 9 -0.62 -21.02 -3.02
N ILE A 10 -0.01 -20.87 -1.84
CA ILE A 10 -0.49 -21.47 -0.59
C ILE A 10 -0.72 -20.35 0.44
N PRO A 11 -1.96 -19.81 0.54
CA PRO A 11 -2.28 -18.72 1.48
C PRO A 11 -1.98 -19.06 2.94
N SER A 12 -2.10 -20.34 3.34
CA SER A 12 -1.82 -20.79 4.71
C SER A 12 -0.35 -20.66 5.12
N ASN A 13 0.57 -20.46 4.17
CA ASN A 13 1.99 -20.20 4.44
C ASN A 13 2.27 -18.71 4.71
N SER A 14 1.25 -17.86 4.74
CA SER A 14 1.39 -16.44 5.10
C SER A 14 1.93 -16.26 6.52
N TRP A 15 2.73 -15.21 6.73
CA TRP A 15 3.21 -14.75 8.04
C TRP A 15 2.07 -14.51 9.04
N LEU A 16 0.85 -14.26 8.55
CA LEU A 16 -0.35 -14.09 9.36
C LEU A 16 -0.71 -15.29 10.21
N PHE A 17 -0.37 -16.50 9.77
CA PHE A 17 -0.66 -17.75 10.50
C PHE A 17 0.51 -18.24 11.35
N MET A 18 1.65 -17.54 11.30
CA MET A 18 2.82 -17.86 12.11
C MET A 18 2.67 -17.30 13.53
N SER A 19 3.23 -18.02 14.51
CA SER A 19 3.19 -17.63 15.92
C SER A 19 4.50 -17.04 16.43
N ASP A 20 5.63 -17.47 15.87
CA ASP A 20 6.94 -17.02 16.31
C ASP A 20 7.39 -15.76 15.53
N SER A 21 8.10 -14.86 16.23
CA SER A 21 8.49 -13.56 15.68
C SER A 21 9.53 -13.65 14.57
N VAL A 22 10.40 -14.67 14.60
CA VAL A 22 11.50 -14.84 13.64
C VAL A 22 10.96 -15.26 12.27
N SER A 23 10.04 -16.23 12.25
CA SER A 23 9.33 -16.69 11.07
C SER A 23 8.45 -15.58 10.50
N ILE A 24 7.76 -14.82 11.35
CA ILE A 24 7.00 -13.64 10.91
C ILE A 24 7.91 -12.64 10.20
N ASP A 25 9.06 -12.28 10.79
CA ASP A 25 9.99 -11.31 10.21
C ASP A 25 10.55 -11.81 8.88
N ASN A 26 10.94 -13.08 8.80
CA ASN A 26 11.45 -13.69 7.58
C ASN A 26 10.39 -13.69 6.47
N ALA A 27 9.14 -14.07 6.80
CA ALA A 27 8.06 -14.16 5.84
C ALA A 27 7.50 -12.79 5.42
N LEU A 28 7.53 -11.77 6.29
CA LEU A 28 7.14 -10.39 5.99
C LEU A 28 8.26 -9.57 5.34
N ASN A 29 9.49 -10.11 5.26
CA ASN A 29 10.67 -9.41 4.79
C ASN A 29 10.50 -8.80 3.37
N TRP A 30 9.75 -9.45 2.49
CA TRP A 30 9.47 -8.94 1.14
C TRP A 30 8.83 -7.55 1.14
N PHE A 31 7.99 -7.27 2.14
CA PHE A 31 7.41 -5.95 2.33
C PHE A 31 8.37 -5.02 3.06
N MET A 32 9.13 -5.52 4.04
CA MET A 32 10.08 -4.75 4.84
C MET A 32 11.23 -4.17 4.02
N VAL A 33 11.79 -4.94 3.08
CA VAL A 33 12.89 -4.49 2.20
C VAL A 33 12.52 -3.26 1.37
N GLN A 34 11.23 -3.05 1.06
CA GLN A 34 10.78 -1.88 0.30
C GLN A 34 11.06 -0.55 1.02
N GLN A 35 11.18 -0.55 2.36
CA GLN A 35 11.56 0.67 3.10
C GLN A 35 12.93 1.21 2.67
N GLY A 36 13.88 0.32 2.38
CA GLY A 36 15.21 0.72 1.92
C GLY A 36 15.15 1.48 0.59
N MET A 37 14.21 1.12 -0.30
CA MET A 37 14.00 1.82 -1.56
C MET A 37 13.53 3.26 -1.34
N GLY A 38 12.71 3.51 -0.32
CA GLY A 38 12.27 4.87 0.03
C GLY A 38 13.43 5.77 0.46
N TYR A 39 14.34 5.23 1.29
CA TYR A 39 15.55 5.96 1.68
C TYR A 39 16.49 6.21 0.50
N LEU A 40 16.69 5.20 -0.37
CA LEU A 40 17.53 5.34 -1.56
C LEU A 40 16.96 6.38 -2.52
N SER A 41 15.64 6.38 -2.75
CA SER A 41 14.96 7.37 -3.58
C SER A 41 15.23 8.80 -3.09
N LYS A 42 15.08 9.05 -1.78
CA LYS A 42 15.38 10.35 -1.16
C LYS A 42 16.83 10.79 -1.34
N ILE A 43 17.78 9.85 -1.34
CA ILE A 43 19.20 10.16 -1.57
C ILE A 43 19.44 10.50 -3.04
N LEU A 44 18.86 9.74 -3.96
CA LEU A 44 18.99 9.96 -5.41
C LEU A 44 18.37 11.29 -5.83
N ASN A 45 17.21 11.66 -5.27
CA ASN A 45 16.53 12.93 -5.54
C ASN A 45 17.32 14.18 -5.12
N ARG A 46 18.36 14.04 -4.30
CA ARG A 46 19.25 15.17 -3.93
C ARG A 46 20.22 15.54 -5.05
N ASN A 47 20.47 14.63 -6.00
CA ASN A 47 21.36 14.86 -7.14
C ASN A 47 20.76 14.27 -8.44
N PRO A 48 19.59 14.77 -8.89
CA PRO A 48 18.86 14.17 -10.01
C PRO A 48 19.72 14.18 -11.30
N ASN A 49 20.36 15.31 -11.59
CA ASN A 49 21.17 15.51 -12.81
C ASN A 49 22.46 14.66 -12.88
N GLY A 50 22.88 14.04 -11.77
CA GLY A 50 24.06 13.18 -11.71
C GLY A 50 23.74 11.68 -11.78
N SER A 51 22.45 11.32 -11.76
CA SER A 51 22.00 9.94 -11.70
C SER A 51 21.72 9.39 -13.08
N VAL A 52 22.19 8.17 -13.37
CA VAL A 52 21.79 7.41 -14.56
C VAL A 52 20.27 7.17 -14.58
N TRP A 53 19.62 7.23 -13.42
CA TRP A 53 18.17 7.06 -13.25
C TRP A 53 17.34 8.32 -13.53
N ASN A 54 17.97 9.45 -13.88
CA ASN A 54 17.26 10.71 -14.06
C ASN A 54 16.16 10.63 -15.13
N THR A 55 16.41 9.89 -16.22
CA THR A 55 15.43 9.72 -17.30
C THR A 55 14.16 9.01 -16.85
N GLU A 56 14.26 8.04 -15.94
CA GLU A 56 13.09 7.34 -15.38
C GLU A 56 12.37 8.20 -14.33
N LEU A 57 13.12 8.92 -13.49
CA LEU A 57 12.57 9.90 -12.54
C LEU A 57 11.82 11.04 -13.26
N ASP A 58 12.34 11.51 -14.39
CA ASP A 58 11.71 12.51 -15.25
C ASP A 58 10.52 11.94 -16.05
N ALA A 59 10.56 10.65 -16.44
CA ALA A 59 9.45 9.99 -17.15
C ALA A 59 8.21 9.82 -16.24
N ASP A 60 8.40 9.38 -14.99
CA ASP A 60 7.33 9.34 -13.99
C ASP A 60 6.76 10.74 -13.70
N THR A 61 7.59 11.79 -13.79
CA THR A 61 7.18 13.19 -13.57
C THR A 61 6.47 13.81 -14.77
N SER A 62 6.89 13.49 -16.00
CA SER A 62 6.39 14.11 -17.23
C SER A 62 5.15 13.42 -17.80
N CYS A 63 4.99 12.10 -17.60
CA CYS A 63 3.83 11.37 -18.07
C CYS A 63 2.63 11.45 -17.11
N ASN A 64 2.84 11.82 -15.84
CA ASN A 64 1.77 11.88 -14.83
C ASN A 64 2.04 12.93 -13.71
N PRO A 65 2.14 14.24 -14.05
CA PRO A 65 2.52 15.30 -13.11
C PRO A 65 1.55 15.48 -11.92
N GLN A 66 0.31 14.99 -12.04
CA GLN A 66 -0.69 15.01 -10.96
C GLN A 66 -0.45 13.93 -9.89
N PHE A 67 0.42 12.95 -10.17
CA PHE A 67 0.58 11.74 -9.34
C PHE A 67 2.00 11.56 -8.79
N VAL A 68 2.90 12.50 -9.09
CA VAL A 68 4.21 12.61 -8.46
C VAL A 68 4.02 12.71 -6.96
N ILE A 69 4.49 11.72 -6.23
CA ILE A 69 4.72 11.84 -4.78
C ILE A 69 5.93 12.76 -4.66
N LYS A 70 5.69 14.08 -4.67
CA LYS A 70 6.73 15.02 -4.27
C LYS A 70 7.11 14.69 -2.83
N ASP A 71 8.39 14.86 -2.50
CA ASP A 71 8.94 14.58 -1.17
C ASP A 71 8.30 15.40 -0.03
N ASP A 72 7.39 16.32 -0.35
CA ASP A 72 6.56 17.03 0.60
C ASP A 72 5.27 16.23 0.88
N LEU A 73 4.90 16.15 2.16
CA LEU A 73 3.66 15.60 2.72
C LEU A 73 2.43 15.64 1.77
N PRO A 74 1.43 14.76 1.98
CA PRO A 74 0.14 14.83 1.31
C PRO A 74 -0.33 16.28 1.15
N SER A 75 -0.60 16.69 -0.08
CA SER A 75 -1.18 18.02 -0.30
C SER A 75 -2.52 18.03 0.41
N TYR A 76 -2.94 19.17 0.97
CA TYR A 76 -4.26 19.30 1.62
C TYR A 76 -5.40 18.81 0.71
N SER A 77 -5.24 18.93 -0.61
CA SER A 77 -6.16 18.41 -1.64
C SER A 77 -6.32 16.89 -1.64
N ASP A 78 -5.32 16.14 -1.14
CA ASP A 78 -5.37 14.67 -1.08
C ASP A 78 -6.25 14.16 0.07
N LEU A 79 -6.53 14.99 1.10
CA LEU A 79 -7.43 14.63 2.21
C LEU A 79 -8.88 14.51 1.76
N GLU A 80 -9.31 15.36 0.82
CA GLU A 80 -10.66 15.32 0.24
C GLU A 80 -10.90 14.05 -0.57
N LEU A 81 -9.83 13.37 -1.00
CA LEU A 81 -9.90 12.11 -1.75
C LEU A 81 -10.01 10.87 -0.85
N ILE A 82 -9.84 11.02 0.48
CA ILE A 82 -9.91 9.89 1.39
C ILE A 82 -11.36 9.42 1.53
N PRO A 83 -11.67 8.15 1.25
CA PRO A 83 -13.01 7.63 1.50
C PRO A 83 -13.38 7.74 2.98
N GLN A 84 -14.52 8.38 3.26
CA GLN A 84 -14.99 8.65 4.62
C GLN A 84 -15.02 7.40 5.50
N THR A 85 -15.49 6.27 4.97
CA THR A 85 -15.51 4.99 5.68
C THR A 85 -14.13 4.54 6.15
N LEU A 86 -13.08 4.73 5.33
CA LEU A 86 -11.71 4.38 5.71
C LEU A 86 -11.12 5.36 6.72
N ALA A 87 -11.44 6.66 6.60
CA ALA A 87 -11.05 7.65 7.60
C ALA A 87 -11.65 7.31 8.99
N GLU A 88 -12.91 6.90 9.04
CA GLU A 88 -13.59 6.50 10.28
C GLU A 88 -13.04 5.21 10.88
N ILE A 89 -12.70 4.21 10.07
CA ILE A 89 -12.05 2.97 10.53
C ILE A 89 -10.65 3.27 11.09
N CYS A 90 -9.90 4.15 10.40
CA CYS A 90 -8.54 4.52 10.79
C CYS A 90 -8.48 5.63 11.86
N CYS A 91 -9.64 6.13 12.31
CA CYS A 91 -9.76 7.24 13.24
C CYS A 91 -8.95 8.48 12.79
N ILE A 92 -9.08 8.86 11.51
CA ILE A 92 -8.42 10.03 10.93
C ILE A 92 -9.40 11.21 10.97
N THR A 93 -8.96 12.28 11.61
CA THR A 93 -9.61 13.59 11.71
C THR A 93 -8.77 14.67 11.03
N ALA A 94 -9.29 15.88 10.91
CA ALA A 94 -8.60 17.01 10.28
C ALA A 94 -7.28 17.39 10.97
N ASP A 95 -7.13 17.09 12.26
CA ASP A 95 -5.91 17.38 13.04
C ASP A 95 -4.86 16.26 12.96
N ASN A 96 -5.18 15.15 12.28
CA ASN A 96 -4.23 14.05 12.14
C ASN A 96 -3.14 14.40 11.13
N THR A 97 -1.91 14.06 11.52
CA THR A 97 -0.70 14.20 10.74
C THR A 97 -0.02 12.84 10.59
N PRO A 98 0.91 12.68 9.64
CA PRO A 98 1.73 11.47 9.54
C PRO A 98 2.43 11.07 10.85
N ASP A 99 2.73 12.04 11.72
CA ASP A 99 3.45 11.84 12.97
C ASP A 99 2.55 11.34 14.11
N ASN A 100 1.24 11.64 14.08
CA ASN A 100 0.32 11.32 15.17
C ASN A 100 -0.62 10.15 14.87
N ASN A 101 -0.80 9.75 13.61
CA ASN A 101 -1.61 8.61 13.23
C ASN A 101 -0.87 7.73 12.21
N SER A 102 -0.57 6.50 12.61
CA SER A 102 0.21 5.54 11.80
C SER A 102 -0.51 5.06 10.55
N TYR A 103 -1.84 5.24 10.45
CA TYR A 103 -2.64 4.89 9.28
C TYR A 103 -2.71 6.01 8.25
N TYR A 104 -2.31 7.25 8.62
CA TYR A 104 -2.47 8.44 7.79
C TYR A 104 -1.77 8.31 6.43
N THR A 105 -0.47 8.06 6.44
CA THR A 105 0.33 7.95 5.21
C THR A 105 -0.14 6.81 4.31
N PRO A 106 -0.33 5.56 4.81
CA PRO A 106 -0.90 4.47 4.00
C PRO A 106 -2.25 4.82 3.38
N LEU A 107 -3.14 5.47 4.13
CA LEU A 107 -4.48 5.79 3.65
C LEU A 107 -4.46 6.82 2.52
N VAL A 108 -3.63 7.86 2.62
CA VAL A 108 -3.45 8.83 1.53
C VAL A 108 -2.93 8.13 0.27
N LEU A 109 -1.88 7.31 0.41
CA LEU A 109 -1.27 6.60 -0.72
C LEU A 109 -2.30 5.70 -1.42
N LEU A 110 -3.12 4.99 -0.66
CA LEU A 110 -4.21 4.17 -1.19
C LEU A 110 -5.28 4.99 -1.89
N SER A 111 -5.70 6.11 -1.30
CA SER A 111 -6.72 6.99 -1.88
C SER A 111 -6.29 7.50 -3.25
N ARG A 112 -5.01 7.86 -3.40
CA ARG A 112 -4.41 8.20 -4.69
C ARG A 112 -4.39 7.00 -5.65
N ALA A 113 -3.96 5.84 -5.17
CA ALA A 113 -3.88 4.63 -6.00
C ALA A 113 -5.26 4.18 -6.52
N PHE A 114 -6.32 4.29 -5.72
CA PHE A 114 -7.69 4.00 -6.14
C PHE A 114 -8.14 4.93 -7.26
N ARG A 115 -7.85 6.23 -7.14
CA ARG A 115 -8.16 7.21 -8.18
C ARG A 115 -7.39 6.95 -9.46
N ILE A 116 -6.10 6.64 -9.37
CA ILE A 116 -5.30 6.29 -10.56
C ILE A 116 -5.87 5.04 -11.25
N LYS A 117 -6.25 4.03 -10.47
CA LYS A 117 -6.86 2.80 -11.00
C LYS A 117 -8.24 3.07 -11.62
N SER A 118 -9.06 3.93 -11.02
CA SER A 118 -10.43 4.22 -11.49
C SER A 118 -10.46 4.89 -12.87
N VAL A 119 -9.49 5.76 -13.15
CA VAL A 119 -9.37 6.48 -14.43
C VAL A 119 -8.58 5.70 -15.49
N GLY A 120 -8.11 4.49 -15.18
CA GLY A 120 -7.36 3.65 -16.12
C GLY A 120 -5.92 4.07 -16.40
N PHE A 121 -5.36 5.00 -15.61
CA PHE A 121 -3.95 5.42 -15.70
C PHE A 121 -3.02 4.60 -14.78
N GLY A 122 -3.56 3.54 -14.15
CA GLY A 122 -2.81 2.60 -13.33
C GLY A 122 -1.65 1.95 -14.05
N ASN A 123 -0.48 1.97 -13.43
CA ASN A 123 0.62 1.10 -13.78
C ASN A 123 1.22 0.49 -12.51
N LEU A 124 1.97 -0.60 -12.69
CA LEU A 124 2.60 -1.33 -11.60
C LEU A 124 3.45 -0.43 -10.67
N ASN A 125 4.21 0.51 -11.22
CA ASN A 125 5.06 1.42 -10.44
C ASN A 125 4.24 2.31 -9.50
N SER A 126 3.08 2.80 -9.97
CA SER A 126 2.16 3.61 -9.17
C SER A 126 1.72 2.85 -7.91
N TYR A 127 1.43 1.56 -8.03
CA TYR A 127 1.02 0.73 -6.89
C TYR A 127 2.20 0.32 -6.01
N LEU A 128 3.36 0.02 -6.61
CA LEU A 128 4.58 -0.32 -5.86
C LEU A 128 5.12 0.86 -5.04
N SER A 129 4.74 2.09 -5.35
CA SER A 129 5.10 3.27 -4.56
C SER A 129 4.63 3.19 -3.10
N PHE A 130 3.59 2.41 -2.79
CA PHE A 130 3.07 2.27 -1.43
C PHE A 130 4.14 1.80 -0.43
N GLY A 131 4.83 0.70 -0.74
CA GLY A 131 5.79 0.08 0.18
C GLY A 131 6.92 1.02 0.61
N PRO A 132 7.66 1.66 -0.31
CA PRO A 132 8.71 2.61 0.03
C PRO A 132 8.27 3.79 0.90
N HIS A 133 7.01 4.23 0.81
CA HIS A 133 6.53 5.45 1.45
C HIS A 133 5.78 5.24 2.77
N VAL A 134 5.28 4.03 3.06
CA VAL A 134 4.64 3.78 4.36
C VAL A 134 5.64 3.85 5.52
N THR A 135 5.17 4.39 6.65
CA THR A 135 5.99 4.66 7.84
C THR A 135 6.43 3.38 8.56
N GLN A 136 7.48 3.49 9.37
CA GLN A 136 7.91 2.39 10.24
C GLN A 136 6.83 2.01 11.27
N SER A 137 6.08 2.99 11.78
CA SER A 137 5.01 2.73 12.75
C SER A 137 3.89 1.88 12.15
N TYR A 138 3.50 2.14 10.90
CA TYR A 138 2.55 1.29 10.17
C TYR A 138 3.05 -0.14 10.00
N ARG A 139 4.34 -0.31 9.66
CA ARG A 139 4.96 -1.64 9.51
C ARG A 139 4.95 -2.44 10.81
N LEU A 140 5.13 -1.78 11.95
CA LEU A 140 5.01 -2.42 13.26
C LEU A 140 3.58 -2.89 13.54
N LEU A 141 2.57 -2.10 13.16
CA LEU A 141 1.16 -2.49 13.27
C LEU A 141 0.83 -3.70 12.39
N LEU A 142 1.36 -3.75 11.16
CA LEU A 142 1.25 -4.95 10.31
C LEU A 142 1.87 -6.17 11.00
N ARG A 143 3.11 -6.06 11.51
CA ARG A 143 3.75 -7.16 12.23
C ARG A 143 2.92 -7.65 13.44
N GLN A 144 2.21 -6.74 14.09
CA GLN A 144 1.30 -7.02 15.21
C GLN A 144 -0.07 -7.55 14.78
N LYS A 145 -0.32 -7.68 13.47
CA LYS A 145 -1.59 -8.14 12.87
C LYS A 145 -2.77 -7.25 13.26
N ASP A 146 -2.51 -5.95 13.45
CA ASP A 146 -3.57 -4.97 13.69
C ASP A 146 -4.57 -4.96 12.51
N GLU A 147 -5.86 -5.07 12.82
CA GLU A 147 -6.89 -5.25 11.78
C GLU A 147 -7.01 -4.06 10.82
N ARG A 148 -6.77 -2.83 11.30
CA ARG A 148 -6.85 -1.63 10.47
C ARG A 148 -5.65 -1.57 9.53
N ALA A 149 -4.46 -1.89 10.04
CA ALA A 149 -3.27 -2.01 9.21
C ALA A 149 -3.44 -3.11 8.16
N LEU A 150 -3.95 -4.28 8.56
CA LEU A 150 -4.23 -5.39 7.65
C LEU A 150 -5.27 -5.00 6.59
N LEU A 151 -6.30 -4.24 6.93
CA LEU A 151 -7.28 -3.74 5.97
C LEU A 151 -6.63 -2.88 4.89
N LEU A 152 -5.82 -1.90 5.28
CA LEU A 152 -5.10 -1.05 4.32
C LEU A 152 -4.13 -1.86 3.46
N PHE A 153 -3.46 -2.86 4.05
CA PHE A 153 -2.58 -3.76 3.31
C PHE A 153 -3.34 -4.62 2.30
N MET A 154 -4.48 -5.20 2.67
CA MET A 154 -5.33 -5.97 1.75
C MET A 154 -5.81 -5.11 0.57
N LEU A 155 -6.21 -3.87 0.84
CA LEU A 155 -6.60 -2.91 -0.19
C LEU A 155 -5.45 -2.61 -1.17
N TRP A 156 -4.23 -2.51 -0.67
CA TRP A 156 -3.04 -2.37 -1.52
C TRP A 156 -2.80 -3.63 -2.38
N LEU A 157 -2.90 -4.82 -1.77
CA LEU A 157 -2.71 -6.09 -2.49
C LEU A 157 -3.72 -6.30 -3.63
N MET A 158 -4.96 -5.84 -3.44
CA MET A 158 -6.01 -5.88 -4.47
C MET A 158 -5.62 -5.11 -5.74
N LEU A 159 -4.82 -4.06 -5.64
CA LEU A 159 -4.45 -3.24 -6.80
C LEU A 159 -3.69 -4.05 -7.86
N PHE A 160 -3.06 -5.17 -7.46
CA PHE A 160 -2.27 -6.04 -8.32
C PHE A 160 -3.07 -7.17 -8.97
N GLU A 161 -4.39 -7.29 -8.74
CA GLU A 161 -5.18 -8.43 -9.23
C GLU A 161 -5.17 -8.57 -10.76
N GLU A 162 -5.15 -7.45 -11.47
CA GLU A 162 -5.11 -7.37 -12.94
C GLU A 162 -3.68 -7.27 -13.50
N GLU A 163 -2.67 -7.14 -12.64
CA GLU A 163 -1.29 -6.94 -13.06
C GLU A 163 -0.64 -8.26 -13.44
N THR A 164 -0.09 -8.35 -14.65
CA THR A 164 0.54 -9.59 -15.17
C THR A 164 1.97 -9.79 -14.69
N CYS A 165 2.34 -9.16 -13.57
CA CYS A 165 3.71 -9.10 -13.10
C CYS A 165 4.13 -10.41 -12.41
N TRP A 166 4.95 -11.22 -13.08
CA TRP A 166 5.29 -12.58 -12.68
C TRP A 166 5.91 -12.69 -11.28
N TRP A 167 6.70 -11.69 -10.86
CA TRP A 167 7.47 -11.78 -9.63
C TRP A 167 6.70 -11.36 -8.36
N ILE A 168 5.49 -10.79 -8.48
CA ILE A 168 4.71 -10.36 -7.29
C ILE A 168 3.32 -10.98 -7.22
N GLY A 169 2.72 -11.34 -8.35
CA GLY A 169 1.31 -11.73 -8.41
C GLY A 169 0.94 -12.93 -7.55
N ALA A 170 1.78 -13.96 -7.45
CA ALA A 170 1.52 -15.10 -6.59
C ALA A 170 1.53 -14.70 -5.09
N ARG A 171 2.50 -13.86 -4.70
CA ARG A 171 2.64 -13.38 -3.32
C ARG A 171 1.48 -12.49 -2.93
N THR A 172 1.09 -11.53 -3.77
CA THR A 172 -0.04 -10.65 -3.47
C THR A 172 -1.34 -11.42 -3.33
N ARG A 173 -1.62 -12.41 -4.19
CA ARG A 173 -2.81 -13.25 -4.07
C ARG A 173 -2.83 -14.09 -2.79
N ASN A 174 -1.70 -14.69 -2.41
CA ASN A 174 -1.60 -15.47 -1.18
C ASN A 174 -1.86 -14.61 0.05
N GLU A 175 -1.16 -13.47 0.15
CA GLU A 175 -1.28 -12.56 1.27
C GLU A 175 -2.67 -11.93 1.31
N TYR A 176 -3.26 -11.56 0.17
CA TYR A 176 -4.63 -11.04 0.09
C TYR A 176 -5.63 -12.04 0.66
N THR A 177 -5.53 -13.30 0.24
CA THR A 177 -6.41 -14.38 0.73
C THR A 177 -6.25 -14.61 2.22
N ALA A 178 -5.01 -14.63 2.72
CA ALA A 178 -4.72 -14.80 4.13
C ALA A 178 -5.26 -13.64 4.99
N VAL A 179 -5.09 -12.39 4.53
CA VAL A 179 -5.63 -11.21 5.21
C VAL A 179 -7.17 -11.26 5.20
N LEU A 180 -7.78 -11.57 4.05
CA LEU A 180 -9.23 -11.67 3.91
C LEU A 180 -9.83 -12.69 4.90
N TRP A 181 -9.18 -13.83 5.09
CA TRP A 181 -9.61 -14.83 6.09
C TRP A 181 -9.62 -14.27 7.51
N LEU A 182 -8.59 -13.52 7.90
CA LEU A 182 -8.56 -12.87 9.22
C LEU A 182 -9.63 -11.78 9.35
N LEU A 183 -9.70 -10.86 8.38
CA LEU A 183 -10.62 -9.71 8.44
C LEU A 183 -12.09 -10.12 8.34
N SER A 184 -12.40 -11.23 7.67
CA SER A 184 -13.77 -11.78 7.63
C SER A 184 -14.33 -12.11 9.03
N ARG A 185 -13.45 -12.27 10.03
CA ARG A 185 -13.74 -12.59 11.42
C ARG A 185 -13.54 -11.42 12.37
N SER A 186 -13.18 -10.23 11.86
CA SER A 186 -13.02 -9.02 12.68
C SER A 186 -14.29 -8.74 13.49
N GLU A 187 -14.15 -8.18 14.69
CA GLU A 187 -15.29 -7.75 15.49
C GLU A 187 -15.91 -6.44 14.94
N ASP A 188 -15.12 -5.59 14.28
CA ASP A 188 -15.59 -4.36 13.66
C ASP A 188 -16.35 -4.67 12.36
N GLN A 189 -17.65 -4.37 12.36
CA GLN A 189 -18.52 -4.60 11.21
C GLN A 189 -18.07 -3.83 9.97
N ARG A 190 -17.54 -2.62 10.14
CA ARG A 190 -17.12 -1.77 9.01
C ARG A 190 -15.93 -2.40 8.29
N ILE A 191 -15.00 -3.00 9.04
CA ILE A 191 -13.86 -3.75 8.48
C ILE A 191 -14.36 -4.94 7.66
N ARG A 192 -15.31 -5.71 8.21
CA ARG A 192 -15.89 -6.86 7.49
C ARG A 192 -16.62 -6.47 6.20
N GLU A 193 -17.34 -5.35 6.23
CA GLU A 193 -18.07 -4.84 5.05
C GLU A 193 -17.10 -4.40 3.96
N VAL A 194 -16.05 -3.65 4.32
CA VAL A 194 -15.00 -3.28 3.37
C VAL A 194 -14.28 -4.52 2.82
N ALA A 195 -13.97 -5.50 3.66
CA ALA A 195 -13.30 -6.73 3.22
C ALA A 195 -14.17 -7.59 2.28
N ARG A 196 -15.50 -7.46 2.35
CA ARG A 196 -16.43 -8.15 1.45
C ARG A 196 -16.45 -7.52 0.05
N ASP A 197 -16.40 -6.20 -0.04
CA ASP A 197 -16.36 -5.48 -1.32
C ASP A 197 -15.30 -4.36 -1.34
N PRO A 198 -14.02 -4.71 -1.33
CA PRO A 198 -12.93 -3.71 -1.32
C PRO A 198 -12.85 -2.89 -2.61
N SER A 199 -13.38 -3.42 -3.72
CA SER A 199 -13.38 -2.77 -5.02
C SER A 199 -14.29 -1.53 -5.11
N VAL A 200 -15.14 -1.30 -4.11
CA VAL A 200 -16.00 -0.11 -4.02
C VAL A 200 -15.21 1.20 -4.12
N PHE A 201 -14.00 1.26 -3.56
CA PHE A 201 -13.19 2.49 -3.58
C PHE A 201 -12.58 2.79 -4.95
N VAL A 202 -12.39 1.78 -5.79
CA VAL A 202 -11.94 1.99 -7.17
C VAL A 202 -13.14 2.44 -8.03
N ARG A 203 -14.31 1.80 -7.87
CA ARG A 203 -15.51 2.15 -8.65
C ARG A 203 -16.04 3.55 -8.36
N SER A 204 -16.13 3.93 -7.09
CA SER A 204 -16.68 5.24 -6.68
C SER A 204 -15.84 6.43 -7.16
N ASN A 205 -14.57 6.20 -7.51
CA ASN A 205 -13.67 7.22 -8.04
C ASN A 205 -13.71 7.33 -9.57
N ALA A 206 -14.53 6.54 -10.27
CA ALA A 206 -14.64 6.59 -11.74
C ALA A 206 -15.68 7.62 -12.24
N SER A 207 -16.47 8.22 -11.34
CA SER A 207 -17.61 9.08 -11.66
C SER A 207 -17.35 10.58 -11.55
N VAL A 208 -16.09 11.02 -11.58
CA VAL A 208 -15.68 12.44 -11.55
C VAL A 208 -14.91 12.81 -12.81
#